data_AF-A0A7Y9ZGC9-F1
#
_entry.id   AF-A0A7Y9ZGC9-F1
#
_cell.length_a   1.000
_cell.length_b   1.000
_cell.length_c   1.000
_cell.angle_alpha   90.00
_cell.angle_beta   90.00
_cell.angle_gamma   90.00
#
_symmetry.space_group_name_H-M   'P 1'
#
loop_
_entity.id
_entity.type
_entity.pdbx_description
1 polymer ?
#
loop_
_entity_poly.entity_id
_entity_poly.type
_entity_poly.pdbx_seq_one_letter_code
_entity_poly.pdbx_strand_id
1 'polypeptide(L)'
;MSDLAADGDGQVLLGSGLGYVLAREAALKMVEMGRVPAWAYRTLEYRHGPLEALAPGTTLVGAFGDDLTEAELTAVAEAARATNRHFDIQVVIPQQAGPVGMLAQLYAAHAYSLLLSRRRGFDADRPANIREHVGDIWLKGEQ
;
A
#
# COMPACT_ATOMS: atom_id res chain seq x y z
N MET A 1 -3.93 19.23 5.11
CA MET A 1 -4.48 17.85 5.02
C MET A 1 -4.79 17.40 3.59
N SER A 2 -4.89 18.30 2.58
CA SER A 2 -5.20 17.94 1.18
C SER A 2 -4.09 17.21 0.41
N ASP A 3 -2.89 17.10 1.00
CA ASP A 3 -1.67 16.62 0.34
C ASP A 3 -1.15 15.28 0.88
N LEU A 4 -1.87 14.64 1.82
CA LEU A 4 -1.42 13.38 2.42
C LEU A 4 -1.57 12.18 1.48
N ALA A 5 -2.57 12.18 0.60
CA ALA A 5 -2.80 11.12 -0.38
C ALA A 5 -2.32 11.58 -1.76
N ALA A 6 -1.10 11.18 -2.12
CA ALA A 6 -0.54 11.44 -3.44
C ALA A 6 -1.31 10.65 -4.51
N ASP A 7 -1.89 11.37 -5.49
CA ASP A 7 -2.74 10.76 -6.52
C ASP A 7 -1.95 10.30 -7.74
N GLY A 8 -1.45 9.07 -7.68
CA GLY A 8 -0.69 8.43 -8.76
C GLY A 8 -1.55 7.55 -9.66
N ASP A 9 -1.01 7.23 -10.84
CA ASP A 9 -1.59 6.23 -11.75
C ASP A 9 -1.32 4.80 -11.28
N GLY A 10 -0.39 4.65 -10.32
CA GLY A 10 -0.05 3.40 -9.66
C GLY A 10 0.50 3.64 -8.25
N GLN A 11 0.47 2.61 -7.41
CA GLN A 11 1.02 2.64 -6.06
C GLN A 11 2.00 1.48 -5.88
N VAL A 12 3.15 1.75 -5.27
CA VAL A 12 4.10 0.71 -4.88
C VAL A 12 4.31 0.75 -3.38
N LEU A 13 4.23 -0.42 -2.77
CA LEU A 13 4.42 -0.64 -1.35
C LEU A 13 5.57 -1.63 -1.18
N LEU A 14 6.54 -1.28 -0.35
CA LEU A 14 7.72 -2.13 -0.10
C LEU A 14 7.62 -2.74 1.29
N GLY A 15 8.17 -3.92 1.50
CA GLY A 15 8.23 -4.45 2.85
C GLY A 15 9.20 -5.61 2.98
N SER A 16 9.62 -5.88 4.21
CA SER A 16 10.59 -6.93 4.50
C SER A 16 10.12 -7.81 5.66
N GLY A 17 10.49 -9.10 5.64
CA GLY A 17 9.99 -10.06 6.63
C GLY A 17 8.46 -10.05 6.70
N LEU A 18 7.91 -9.87 7.92
CA LEU A 18 6.47 -9.71 8.14
C LEU A 18 5.91 -8.42 7.53
N GLY A 19 6.72 -7.37 7.41
CA GLY A 19 6.37 -6.12 6.75
C GLY A 19 5.96 -6.32 5.29
N TYR A 20 6.48 -7.34 4.59
CA TYR A 20 6.02 -7.67 3.22
C TYR A 20 4.55 -8.10 3.19
N VAL A 21 4.08 -8.83 4.21
CA VAL A 21 2.67 -9.22 4.32
C VAL A 21 1.79 -7.98 4.52
N LEU A 22 2.26 -7.03 5.33
CA LEU A 22 1.56 -5.75 5.54
C LEU A 22 1.52 -4.91 4.27
N ALA A 23 2.65 -4.83 3.54
CA ALA A 23 2.72 -4.16 2.25
C ALA A 23 1.72 -4.76 1.24
N ARG A 24 1.56 -6.08 1.25
CA ARG A 24 0.61 -6.79 0.38
C ARG A 24 -0.85 -6.49 0.75
N GLU A 25 -1.19 -6.49 2.03
CA GLU A 25 -2.52 -6.09 2.49
C GLU A 25 -2.81 -4.62 2.16
N ALA A 26 -1.85 -3.74 2.43
CA ALA A 26 -1.98 -2.33 2.12
C ALA A 26 -2.16 -2.10 0.60
N ALA A 27 -1.44 -2.85 -0.25
CA ALA A 27 -1.61 -2.81 -1.71
C ALA A 27 -3.02 -3.25 -2.10
N LEU A 28 -3.52 -4.33 -1.49
CA LEU A 28 -4.89 -4.79 -1.71
C LEU A 28 -5.90 -3.68 -1.38
N LYS A 29 -5.75 -2.99 -0.24
CA LYS A 29 -6.65 -1.90 0.14
C LYS A 29 -6.58 -0.68 -0.79
N MET A 30 -5.41 -0.38 -1.38
CA MET A 30 -5.31 0.64 -2.43
C MET A 30 -6.16 0.27 -3.65
N VAL A 31 -6.14 -1.00 -4.07
CA VAL A 31 -6.95 -1.48 -5.20
C VAL A 31 -8.44 -1.43 -4.84
N GLU A 32 -8.81 -1.94 -3.67
CA GLU A 32 -10.22 -2.06 -3.25
C GLU A 32 -10.88 -0.70 -3.01
N MET A 33 -10.21 0.18 -2.25
CA MET A 33 -10.78 1.47 -1.84
C MET A 33 -10.41 2.57 -2.84
N GLY A 34 -9.13 2.69 -3.18
CA GLY A 34 -8.59 3.76 -4.02
C GLY A 34 -8.81 3.55 -5.53
N ARG A 35 -9.15 2.32 -5.95
CA ARG A 35 -9.32 1.91 -7.36
C ARG A 35 -8.15 2.31 -8.24
N VAL A 36 -6.95 2.18 -7.70
CA VAL A 36 -5.68 2.44 -8.38
C VAL A 36 -4.90 1.12 -8.44
N PRO A 37 -4.19 0.83 -9.55
CA PRO A 37 -3.22 -0.25 -9.57
C PRO A 37 -2.23 -0.12 -8.41
N ALA A 38 -2.05 -1.19 -7.63
CA ALA A 38 -1.10 -1.20 -6.54
C ALA A 38 -0.36 -2.54 -6.47
N TRP A 39 0.93 -2.46 -6.16
CA TRP A 39 1.82 -3.62 -6.11
C TRP A 39 2.64 -3.61 -4.83
N ALA A 40 2.85 -4.80 -4.28
CA ALA A 40 3.72 -5.01 -3.13
C ALA A 40 4.95 -5.83 -3.54
N TYR A 41 6.13 -5.34 -3.18
CA TYR A 41 7.39 -6.03 -3.42
C TYR A 41 8.18 -6.18 -2.12
N ARG A 42 9.03 -7.22 -2.06
CA ARG A 42 10.07 -7.23 -1.04
C ARG A 42 11.02 -6.08 -1.30
N THR A 43 11.39 -5.35 -0.25
CA THR A 43 12.12 -4.08 -0.37
C THR A 43 13.37 -4.19 -1.25
N LEU A 44 14.21 -5.20 -0.99
CA LEU A 44 15.44 -5.41 -1.74
C LEU A 44 15.23 -6.02 -3.14
N GLU A 45 14.09 -6.66 -3.40
CA GLU A 45 13.80 -7.24 -4.73
C GLU A 45 13.33 -6.19 -5.72
N TYR A 46 12.80 -5.06 -5.22
CA TYR A 46 12.25 -4.00 -6.06
C TYR A 46 13.30 -3.42 -7.04
N ARG A 47 14.56 -3.28 -6.62
CA ARG A 47 15.67 -2.81 -7.48
C ARG A 47 16.12 -3.83 -8.53
N HIS A 48 15.69 -5.08 -8.45
CA HIS A 48 16.17 -6.17 -9.32
C HIS A 48 15.24 -6.44 -10.51
N GLY A 49 14.53 -5.41 -10.98
CA GLY A 49 13.64 -5.50 -12.15
C GLY A 49 12.41 -4.60 -12.02
N PRO A 50 11.61 -4.71 -10.94
CA PRO A 50 10.39 -3.90 -10.79
C PRO A 50 10.62 -2.38 -10.91
N LEU A 51 11.72 -1.87 -10.38
CA LEU A 51 12.11 -0.47 -10.49
C LEU A 51 12.39 -0.03 -11.93
N GLU A 52 12.95 -0.92 -12.76
CA GLU A 52 13.18 -0.66 -14.19
C GLU A 52 11.86 -0.59 -14.96
N ALA A 53 10.88 -1.41 -14.55
CA ALA A 53 9.54 -1.44 -15.12
C ALA A 53 8.60 -0.38 -14.51
N LEU A 54 9.14 0.63 -13.82
CA LEU A 54 8.35 1.66 -13.13
C LEU A 54 7.44 2.42 -14.12
N ALA A 55 6.13 2.29 -13.94
CA ALA A 55 5.17 3.03 -14.73
C ALA A 55 5.19 4.53 -14.35
N PRO A 56 5.10 5.45 -15.33
CA PRO A 56 4.97 6.88 -15.05
C PRO A 56 3.82 7.20 -14.10
N GLY A 57 4.01 8.19 -13.24
CA GLY A 57 2.98 8.61 -12.28
C GLY A 57 2.80 7.68 -11.07
N THR A 58 3.56 6.59 -10.98
CA THR A 58 3.55 5.69 -9.82
C THR A 58 4.05 6.41 -8.56
N THR A 59 3.34 6.23 -7.45
CA THR A 59 3.71 6.75 -6.14
C THR A 59 4.26 5.62 -5.27
N LEU A 60 5.40 5.86 -4.62
CA LEU A 60 5.88 5.02 -3.53
C LEU A 60 5.14 5.39 -2.24
N VAL A 61 4.57 4.42 -1.53
CA VAL A 61 3.87 4.63 -0.24
C VAL A 61 4.76 4.29 0.96
N GLY A 62 5.99 3.86 0.70
CA GLY A 62 7.03 3.62 1.70
C GLY A 62 7.29 2.14 1.94
N ALA A 63 8.09 1.85 2.98
CA ALA A 63 8.47 0.51 3.36
C ALA A 63 7.90 0.10 4.72
N PHE A 64 7.38 -1.12 4.80
CA PHE A 64 6.78 -1.71 5.99
C PHE A 64 7.77 -2.67 6.68
N GLY A 65 7.83 -2.60 8.00
CA GLY A 65 8.76 -3.39 8.81
C GLY A 65 9.08 -2.72 10.15
N ASP A 66 9.61 -3.51 11.08
CA ASP A 66 9.97 -3.08 12.44
C ASP A 66 11.49 -3.01 12.69
N ASP A 67 12.30 -3.50 11.75
CA ASP A 67 13.77 -3.43 11.75
C ASP A 67 14.31 -3.41 10.31
N LEU A 68 14.11 -2.30 9.57
CA LEU A 68 14.68 -2.19 8.22
C LEU A 68 16.18 -1.93 8.28
N THR A 69 16.93 -2.76 7.58
CA THR A 69 18.39 -2.66 7.43
C THR A 69 18.81 -1.43 6.61
N GLU A 70 20.07 -1.02 6.73
CA GLU A 70 20.62 0.08 5.92
C GLU A 70 20.49 -0.16 4.41
N ALA A 71 20.64 -1.41 3.97
CA ALA A 71 20.47 -1.79 2.56
C ALA A 71 19.03 -1.57 2.09
N GLU A 72 18.04 -1.84 2.95
CA GLU A 72 16.63 -1.64 2.65
C GLU A 72 16.27 -0.16 2.63
N LEU A 73 16.74 0.62 3.60
CA LEU A 73 16.56 2.07 3.60
C LEU A 73 17.18 2.73 2.36
N THR A 74 18.34 2.23 1.91
CA THR A 74 18.97 2.67 0.66
C THR A 74 18.08 2.37 -0.56
N ALA A 75 17.54 1.15 -0.66
CA ALA A 75 16.65 0.76 -1.74
C ALA A 75 15.35 1.60 -1.76
N VAL A 76 14.81 1.95 -0.58
CA VAL A 76 13.65 2.85 -0.46
C VAL A 76 13.99 4.24 -0.97
N ALA A 77 15.15 4.78 -0.61
CA ALA A 77 15.59 6.09 -1.07
C ALA A 77 15.80 6.14 -2.60
N GLU A 78 16.35 5.07 -3.19
CA GLU A 78 16.47 4.92 -4.64
C GLU A 78 15.09 4.91 -5.32
N ALA A 79 14.15 4.11 -4.80
CA ALA A 79 12.78 4.05 -5.29
C ALA A 79 12.04 5.40 -5.16
N ALA A 80 12.24 6.12 -4.06
CA ALA A 80 11.64 7.43 -3.84
C ALA A 80 12.16 8.46 -4.87
N ARG A 81 13.46 8.43 -5.19
CA ARG A 81 14.04 9.28 -6.23
C ARG A 81 13.51 8.94 -7.62
N ALA A 82 13.41 7.66 -7.96
CA ALA A 82 12.94 7.21 -9.27
C ALA A 82 11.46 7.55 -9.52
N THR A 83 10.62 7.40 -8.48
CA THR A 83 9.18 7.71 -8.56
C THR A 83 8.90 9.21 -8.55
N ASN A 84 9.78 10.00 -7.94
CA ASN A 84 9.60 11.45 -7.71
C ASN A 84 8.28 11.79 -6.97
N ARG A 85 7.65 10.79 -6.36
CA ARG A 85 6.35 10.83 -5.70
C ARG A 85 6.38 9.81 -4.56
N HIS A 86 6.63 10.30 -3.35
CA HIS A 86 6.80 9.45 -2.19
C HIS A 86 5.92 9.96 -1.04
N PHE A 87 5.02 9.10 -0.58
CA PHE A 87 4.44 9.20 0.74
C PHE A 87 5.19 8.21 1.61
N ASP A 88 5.91 8.68 2.63
CA ASP A 88 6.66 7.77 3.50
C ASP A 88 5.85 7.45 4.75
N ILE A 89 5.34 6.22 4.85
CA ILE A 89 4.57 5.79 6.01
C ILE A 89 5.39 5.85 7.31
N GLN A 90 6.72 5.75 7.22
CA GLN A 90 7.63 5.84 8.37
C GLN A 90 7.74 7.26 8.94
N VAL A 91 7.37 8.28 8.18
CA VAL A 91 7.27 9.66 8.69
C VAL A 91 6.01 9.83 9.54
N VAL A 92 4.94 9.09 9.23
CA VAL A 92 3.67 9.14 9.97
C VAL A 92 3.71 8.23 11.19
N ILE A 93 4.13 6.99 10.99
CA ILE A 93 4.30 5.96 12.02
C ILE A 93 5.73 5.43 11.89
N PRO A 94 6.68 5.99 12.65
CA PRO A 94 8.06 5.52 12.64
C PRO A 94 8.18 4.04 13.00
N GLN A 95 9.30 3.42 12.62
CA GLN A 95 9.56 2.03 12.98
C GLN A 95 9.51 1.88 14.50
N GLN A 96 8.70 0.92 14.92
CA GLN A 96 8.58 0.51 16.30
C GLN A 96 8.68 -1.00 16.33
N ALA A 97 9.56 -1.50 17.18
CA ALA A 97 9.80 -2.93 17.32
C ALA A 97 8.51 -3.68 17.70
N GLY A 98 8.30 -4.84 17.07
CA GLY A 98 7.25 -5.76 17.44
C GLY A 98 5.88 -5.48 16.81
N PRO A 99 4.87 -6.29 17.17
CA PRO A 99 3.61 -6.39 16.42
C PRO A 99 2.76 -5.12 16.46
N VAL A 100 2.85 -4.31 17.52
CA VAL A 100 2.07 -3.07 17.65
C VAL A 100 2.51 -2.03 16.62
N GLY A 101 3.82 -1.84 16.44
CA GLY A 101 4.36 -0.92 15.43
C GLY A 101 3.96 -1.30 14.01
N MET A 102 4.08 -2.59 13.71
CA MET A 102 3.64 -3.18 12.45
C MET A 102 2.13 -2.95 12.18
N LEU A 103 1.27 -3.22 13.16
CA LEU A 103 -0.16 -2.99 13.02
C LEU A 103 -0.51 -1.50 12.88
N ALA A 104 0.24 -0.61 13.54
CA ALA A 104 0.08 0.83 13.39
C ALA A 104 0.46 1.32 11.98
N GLN A 105 1.55 0.79 11.40
CA GLN A 105 1.90 1.05 10.00
C GLN A 105 0.80 0.58 9.05
N LEU A 106 0.25 -0.62 9.27
CA LEU A 106 -0.86 -1.12 8.45
C LEU A 106 -2.11 -0.23 8.57
N TYR A 107 -2.45 0.19 9.79
CA TYR A 107 -3.58 1.10 10.02
C TYR A 107 -3.40 2.44 9.29
N ALA A 108 -2.19 3.01 9.33
CA ALA A 108 -1.87 4.22 8.57
C ALA A 108 -2.04 4.02 7.06
N ALA A 109 -1.70 2.84 6.54
CA ALA A 109 -1.85 2.52 5.13
C ALA A 109 -3.33 2.41 4.73
N HIS A 110 -4.17 1.78 5.56
CA HIS A 110 -5.62 1.74 5.35
C HIS A 110 -6.24 3.14 5.38
N ALA A 111 -5.82 3.99 6.32
CA ALA A 111 -6.25 5.38 6.38
C ALA A 111 -5.85 6.15 5.12
N TYR A 112 -4.63 5.93 4.61
CA TYR A 112 -4.19 6.48 3.33
C TYR A 112 -5.09 5.99 2.18
N SER A 113 -5.39 4.69 2.09
CA SER A 113 -6.28 4.15 1.03
C SER A 113 -7.66 4.81 1.05
N LEU A 114 -8.23 5.03 2.24
CA LEU A 114 -9.51 5.71 2.41
C LEU A 114 -9.44 7.18 1.98
N LEU A 115 -8.38 7.89 2.34
CA LEU A 115 -8.18 9.28 1.92
C LEU A 115 -8.01 9.40 0.41
N LEU A 116 -7.25 8.49 -0.21
CA LEU A 116 -7.08 8.42 -1.66
C LEU A 116 -8.43 8.15 -2.35
N SER A 117 -9.21 7.19 -1.84
CA SER A 117 -10.56 6.88 -2.32
C SER A 117 -11.45 8.13 -2.36
N ARG A 118 -11.55 8.85 -1.23
CA ARG A 118 -12.34 10.08 -1.11
C ARG A 118 -11.85 11.18 -2.05
N ARG A 119 -10.54 11.35 -2.16
CA ARG A 119 -9.93 12.36 -3.05
C ARG A 119 -10.26 12.09 -4.52
N ARG A 120 -10.36 10.82 -4.91
CA ARG A 120 -10.76 10.39 -6.27
C ARG A 120 -12.28 10.31 -6.47
N GLY A 121 -13.07 10.70 -5.46
CA GLY A 121 -14.53 10.70 -5.53
C GLY A 121 -15.16 9.31 -5.43
N PHE A 122 -14.44 8.33 -4.90
CA PHE A 122 -14.96 6.99 -4.64
C PHE A 122 -15.51 6.85 -3.23
N ASP A 123 -16.53 6.01 -3.09
CA ASP A 123 -17.07 5.55 -1.82
C ASP A 123 -16.49 4.15 -1.51
N ALA A 124 -15.62 4.09 -0.51
CA ALA A 124 -14.96 2.86 -0.09
C ALA A 124 -15.93 1.85 0.54
N ASP A 125 -17.04 2.31 1.12
CA ASP A 125 -18.06 1.45 1.73
C ASP A 125 -19.03 0.87 0.67
N ARG A 126 -18.98 1.40 -0.56
CA ARG A 126 -19.80 0.96 -1.69
C ARG A 126 -18.94 0.62 -2.92
N PRO A 127 -18.08 -0.42 -2.83
CA PRO A 127 -17.25 -0.83 -3.95
C PRO A 127 -18.11 -1.34 -5.13
N ALA A 128 -17.70 -1.03 -6.36
CA ALA A 128 -18.50 -1.35 -7.54
C ALA A 128 -18.58 -2.86 -7.84
N ASN A 129 -17.47 -3.57 -7.64
CA ASN A 129 -17.30 -4.97 -8.06
C ASN A 129 -16.83 -5.91 -6.93
N ILE A 130 -16.86 -5.46 -5.68
CA ILE A 130 -16.47 -6.25 -4.51
C ILE A 130 -17.74 -6.57 -3.74
N ARG A 131 -17.94 -7.85 -3.42
CA ARG A 131 -19.02 -8.30 -2.56
C ARG A 131 -18.48 -8.49 -1.15
N GLU A 132 -19.28 -8.14 -0.15
CA GLU A 132 -18.96 -8.33 1.27
C GLU A 132 -18.75 -9.80 1.66
N HIS A 133 -19.26 -10.75 0.85
CA HIS A 133 -19.14 -12.18 1.07
C HIS A 133 -18.38 -12.88 -0.07
N VAL A 134 -17.33 -13.62 0.29
CA VAL A 134 -16.65 -14.57 -0.60
C VAL A 134 -17.38 -15.91 -0.50
N GLY A 135 -18.48 -16.00 -1.25
CA GLY A 135 -19.26 -17.22 -1.37
C GLY A 135 -20.42 -17.06 -2.35
N ASP A 136 -20.28 -17.62 -3.55
CA ASP A 136 -21.40 -17.90 -4.44
C ASP A 136 -22.17 -19.15 -3.95
N ILE A 137 -22.52 -19.20 -2.66
CA ILE A 137 -23.44 -20.21 -2.13
C ILE A 137 -24.76 -19.52 -1.86
N TRP A 138 -25.64 -19.56 -2.86
CA TRP A 138 -27.07 -19.48 -2.58
C TRP A 138 -27.39 -20.67 -1.68
N LEU A 139 -27.70 -20.44 -0.41
CA LEU A 139 -28.38 -21.44 0.40
C LEU A 139 -29.69 -21.72 -0.33
N LYS A 140 -29.79 -22.89 -0.97
CA LYS A 140 -30.98 -23.35 -1.66
C LYS A 140 -32.18 -23.27 -0.70
N GLY A 141 -33.24 -22.58 -1.13
CA GLY A 141 -34.51 -22.40 -0.41
C GLY A 141 -34.57 -20.98 0.18
N GLU A 142 -35.41 -20.07 -0.27
CA GLU A 142 -36.84 -20.24 -0.56
C GLU A 142 -37.23 -19.34 -1.76
N GLN A 143 -38.07 -19.90 -2.64
CA GLN A 143 -38.89 -19.14 -3.58
C GLN A 143 -40.20 -18.75 -2.88
#